data_AF-A0A0M9VIS9-F1
#
_entry.id   AF-A0A0M9VIS9-F1
#
_cell.length_a   1.000
_cell.length_b   1.000
_cell.length_c   1.000
_cell.angle_alpha   90.00
_cell.angle_beta   90.00
_cell.angle_gamma   90.00
#
_symmetry.space_group_name_H-M   'P 1'
#
loop_
_entity.id
_entity.type
_entity.pdbx_description
1 polymer ?
#
loop_
_entity_poly.entity_id
_entity_poly.type
_entity_poly.pdbx_seq_one_letter_code
_entity_poly.pdbx_strand_id
1 'polypeptide(L)'
;MKKRKPPIAKNLVKNSISGMYSAIEIHNKPTFSYRYEVVVLLILNSWELALKAYLYKFHKKIKLFNEDGTTKQFDNCLNSASQQLGKDFNPTVENLKILYGYRNKVAHFFIKELDPIIFALITKNIVFYSLFMKNQFKIDLSKQADLILLPIGFRKPVSPVDYISNESLLNNSTNEVVEFIKTIIDSTRKLNNENIDDTVFIDFKMNLTNINRLKNADIIAGIDNSKSNQLVISTKKEFENVIISKNSSSLTVSRNESETHGKAFYEELQDGIFDEINNIVDVNNILSKDKSKFILGDHLYFRIYSERQHVKYTIESFDLFTKTALIQSNNLPFLYWFTKLPPKNAIDILIEVCSDGKAQKMLNLIKIIILLGEEAITLFDDFFNFKFKGQSQKPNYFYTYSDMVKSKQSNPIFRCLKATDNKALCDKTYIDFFNDDRLAKKTLSNKCLLQFHGEKLNAAIRELDYISYGDLIINNKNLIAELKSRDIKSIIK
;
A
#
# COMPACT_ATOMS: atom_id res chain seq x y z
N MET A 1 -5.11 -40.26 -42.91
CA MET A 1 -5.10 -39.28 -41.80
C MET A 1 -5.01 -40.02 -40.47
N LYS A 2 -3.93 -39.86 -39.69
CA LYS A 2 -3.85 -40.45 -38.32
C LYS A 2 -5.03 -39.92 -37.50
N LYS A 3 -5.88 -40.82 -36.96
CA LYS A 3 -7.02 -40.46 -36.09
C LYS A 3 -6.50 -39.59 -34.93
N ARG A 4 -7.03 -38.37 -34.80
CA ARG A 4 -6.68 -37.44 -33.71
C ARG A 4 -6.97 -38.12 -32.36
N LYS A 5 -5.98 -38.16 -31.47
CA LYS A 5 -6.12 -38.82 -30.16
C LYS A 5 -6.83 -37.85 -29.19
N PRO A 6 -7.99 -38.22 -28.61
CA PRO A 6 -8.72 -37.36 -27.67
C PRO A 6 -7.94 -36.87 -26.43
N PRO A 7 -6.92 -37.55 -25.85
CA PRO A 7 -6.21 -37.02 -24.68
C PRO A 7 -5.37 -35.77 -24.97
N ILE A 8 -5.01 -35.48 -26.24
CA ILE A 8 -4.07 -34.39 -26.55
C ILE A 8 -4.68 -33.02 -26.24
N ALA A 9 -5.89 -32.74 -26.73
CA ALA A 9 -6.55 -31.45 -26.44
C ALA A 9 -6.82 -31.26 -24.94
N LYS A 10 -7.22 -32.34 -24.24
CA LYS A 10 -7.46 -32.30 -22.79
C LYS A 10 -6.18 -32.00 -22.02
N ASN A 11 -5.07 -32.63 -22.39
CA ASN A 11 -3.77 -32.40 -21.75
C ASN A 11 -3.22 -31.00 -22.04
N LEU A 12 -3.37 -30.51 -23.27
CA LEU A 12 -3.01 -29.13 -23.62
C LEU A 12 -3.80 -28.10 -22.80
N VAL A 13 -5.11 -28.31 -22.65
CA VAL A 13 -5.96 -27.46 -21.79
C VAL A 13 -5.51 -27.52 -20.34
N LYS A 14 -5.26 -28.71 -19.79
CA LYS A 14 -4.80 -28.88 -18.41
C LYS A 14 -3.48 -28.14 -18.16
N ASN A 15 -2.51 -28.30 -19.06
CA ASN A 15 -1.21 -27.65 -18.96
C ASN A 15 -1.32 -26.13 -19.16
N SER A 16 -2.20 -25.68 -20.05
CA SER A 16 -2.50 -24.27 -20.27
C SER A 16 -3.05 -23.60 -18.99
N ILE A 17 -4.02 -24.24 -18.33
CA ILE A 17 -4.59 -23.73 -17.07
C ILE A 17 -3.53 -23.70 -15.98
N SER A 18 -2.74 -24.77 -15.85
CA SER A 18 -1.63 -24.81 -14.87
C SER A 18 -0.62 -23.70 -15.10
N GLY A 19 -0.26 -23.43 -16.37
CA GLY A 19 0.66 -22.34 -16.71
C GLY A 19 0.09 -20.97 -16.33
N MET A 20 -1.23 -20.77 -16.52
CA MET A 20 -1.89 -19.52 -16.17
C MET A 20 -1.92 -19.31 -14.66
N TYR A 21 -2.21 -20.35 -13.87
CA TYR A 21 -2.12 -20.28 -12.41
C TYR A 21 -0.71 -19.98 -11.94
N SER A 22 0.32 -20.62 -12.53
CA SER A 22 1.70 -20.28 -12.21
C SER A 22 2.04 -18.82 -12.54
N ALA A 23 1.53 -18.28 -13.65
CA ALA A 23 1.73 -16.86 -13.97
C ALA A 23 1.14 -15.95 -12.88
N ILE A 24 -0.06 -16.26 -12.42
CA ILE A 24 -0.76 -15.53 -11.37
C ILE A 24 -0.01 -15.64 -10.03
N GLU A 25 0.45 -16.83 -9.65
CA GLU A 25 1.21 -17.05 -8.42
C GLU A 25 2.54 -16.28 -8.42
N ILE A 26 3.29 -16.31 -9.54
CA ILE A 26 4.53 -15.53 -9.67
C ILE A 26 4.25 -14.04 -9.58
N HIS A 27 3.19 -13.56 -10.23
CA HIS A 27 2.79 -12.16 -10.17
C HIS A 27 2.55 -11.70 -8.73
N ASN A 28 1.90 -12.54 -7.92
CA ASN A 28 1.56 -12.24 -6.52
C ASN A 28 2.70 -12.50 -5.52
N LYS A 29 3.88 -12.97 -5.95
CA LYS A 29 5.03 -13.09 -5.04
C LYS A 29 5.46 -11.70 -4.56
N PRO A 30 5.68 -11.49 -3.24
CA PRO A 30 5.97 -10.17 -2.67
C PRO A 30 7.26 -9.55 -3.21
N THR A 31 8.30 -10.36 -3.40
CA THR A 31 9.59 -9.93 -3.96
C THR A 31 9.97 -10.85 -5.12
N PHE A 32 9.95 -10.32 -6.33
CA PHE A 32 10.44 -11.02 -7.52
C PHE A 32 10.96 -10.00 -8.54
N SER A 33 12.27 -9.87 -8.69
CA SER A 33 12.89 -8.79 -9.50
C SER A 33 12.70 -8.93 -11.01
N TYR A 34 12.37 -10.14 -11.50
CA TYR A 34 12.16 -10.47 -12.91
C TYR A 34 10.70 -10.87 -13.17
N ARG A 35 9.77 -10.19 -12.47
CA ARG A 35 8.38 -10.64 -12.28
C ARG A 35 7.64 -10.62 -13.60
N TYR A 36 7.58 -9.46 -14.23
CA TYR A 36 6.74 -9.27 -15.41
C TYR A 36 7.26 -10.07 -16.60
N GLU A 37 8.57 -10.24 -16.70
CA GLU A 37 9.22 -11.05 -17.71
C GLU A 37 8.79 -12.53 -17.61
N VAL A 38 8.87 -13.10 -16.39
CA VAL A 38 8.44 -14.48 -16.14
C VAL A 38 6.92 -14.63 -16.30
N VAL A 39 6.15 -13.68 -15.78
CA VAL A 39 4.68 -13.70 -15.87
C VAL A 39 4.23 -13.66 -17.33
N VAL A 40 4.79 -12.78 -18.15
CA VAL A 40 4.45 -12.70 -19.58
C VAL A 40 4.86 -13.98 -20.32
N LEU A 41 6.02 -14.55 -20.04
CA LEU A 41 6.43 -15.85 -20.61
C LEU A 41 5.42 -16.96 -20.28
N LEU A 42 4.98 -17.05 -19.02
CA LEU A 42 4.01 -18.05 -18.58
C LEU A 42 2.62 -17.81 -19.21
N ILE A 43 2.18 -16.55 -19.31
CA ILE A 43 0.91 -16.17 -19.97
C ILE A 43 0.92 -16.56 -21.44
N LEU A 44 1.98 -16.21 -22.18
CA LEU A 44 2.08 -16.53 -23.62
C LEU A 44 2.13 -18.03 -23.85
N ASN A 45 2.88 -18.78 -23.04
CA ASN A 45 2.89 -20.24 -23.10
C ASN A 45 1.49 -20.83 -22.81
N SER A 46 0.79 -20.28 -21.83
CA SER A 46 -0.57 -20.71 -21.49
C SER A 46 -1.53 -20.48 -22.66
N TRP A 47 -1.49 -19.31 -23.28
CA TRP A 47 -2.27 -19.01 -24.47
C TRP A 47 -1.88 -19.89 -25.66
N GLU A 48 -0.59 -20.12 -25.90
CA GLU A 48 -0.13 -21.00 -26.97
C GLU A 48 -0.76 -22.39 -26.83
N LEU A 49 -0.71 -22.97 -25.62
CA LEU A 49 -1.31 -24.28 -25.34
C LEU A 49 -2.84 -24.26 -25.50
N ALA A 50 -3.53 -23.19 -25.06
CA ALA A 50 -4.97 -23.04 -25.21
C ALA A 50 -5.40 -22.93 -26.69
N LEU A 51 -4.70 -22.11 -27.47
CA LEU A 51 -4.94 -21.93 -28.90
C LEU A 51 -4.69 -23.23 -29.66
N LYS A 52 -3.59 -23.93 -29.35
CA LYS A 52 -3.31 -25.27 -29.91
C LYS A 52 -4.41 -26.26 -29.58
N ALA A 53 -4.90 -26.28 -28.34
CA ALA A 53 -6.02 -27.14 -27.95
C ALA A 53 -7.31 -26.80 -28.71
N TYR A 54 -7.61 -25.51 -28.88
CA TYR A 54 -8.79 -25.03 -29.60
C TYR A 54 -8.74 -25.44 -31.08
N LEU A 55 -7.63 -25.15 -31.76
CA LEU A 55 -7.42 -25.55 -33.16
C LEU A 55 -7.44 -27.09 -33.32
N TYR A 56 -6.87 -27.82 -32.37
CA TYR A 56 -6.87 -29.28 -32.40
C TYR A 56 -8.26 -29.89 -32.16
N LYS A 57 -9.09 -29.28 -31.31
CA LYS A 57 -10.42 -29.80 -30.95
C LYS A 57 -11.47 -29.45 -31.99
N PHE A 58 -11.52 -28.19 -32.42
CA PHE A 58 -12.62 -27.66 -33.23
C PHE A 58 -12.27 -27.55 -34.73
N HIS A 59 -10.99 -27.35 -35.08
CA HIS A 59 -10.57 -27.07 -36.46
C HIS A 59 -9.73 -28.21 -37.05
N LYS A 60 -10.43 -29.28 -37.46
CA LYS A 60 -9.81 -30.55 -37.91
C LYS A 60 -8.94 -30.44 -39.16
N LYS A 61 -9.15 -29.41 -39.99
CA LYS A 61 -8.39 -29.17 -41.23
C LYS A 61 -7.02 -28.55 -40.98
N ILE A 62 -6.82 -27.89 -39.84
CA ILE A 62 -5.56 -27.21 -39.51
C ILE A 62 -4.57 -28.24 -38.96
N LYS A 63 -3.47 -28.49 -39.68
CA LYS A 63 -2.36 -29.32 -39.20
C LYS A 63 -1.61 -28.56 -38.10
N LEU A 64 -1.55 -29.13 -36.91
CA LEU A 64 -0.85 -28.54 -35.76
C LEU A 64 0.61 -28.99 -35.67
N PHE A 65 0.87 -30.25 -36.01
CA PHE A 65 2.19 -30.86 -35.97
C PHE A 65 2.83 -30.77 -37.35
N ASN A 66 4.05 -30.28 -37.36
CA ASN A 66 4.94 -30.29 -38.52
C ASN A 66 5.55 -31.69 -38.67
N GLU A 67 6.18 -31.93 -39.82
CA GLU A 67 6.76 -33.25 -40.15
C GLU A 67 7.98 -33.59 -39.28
N ASP A 68 8.68 -32.57 -38.76
CA ASP A 68 9.81 -32.64 -37.83
C ASP A 68 9.40 -32.93 -36.37
N GLY A 69 8.10 -33.11 -36.09
CA GLY A 69 7.58 -33.33 -34.74
C GLY A 69 7.36 -32.05 -33.92
N THR A 70 7.72 -30.88 -34.44
CA THR A 70 7.43 -29.60 -33.81
C THR A 70 5.95 -29.23 -33.99
N THR A 71 5.48 -28.26 -33.21
CA THR A 71 4.13 -27.71 -33.34
C THR A 71 4.16 -26.30 -33.91
N LYS A 72 3.07 -25.87 -34.55
CA LYS A 72 2.90 -24.47 -34.97
C LYS A 72 3.26 -23.49 -33.86
N GLN A 73 4.06 -22.48 -34.22
CA GLN A 73 4.46 -21.37 -33.34
C GLN A 73 3.25 -20.51 -32.92
N PHE A 74 3.45 -19.71 -31.87
CA PHE A 74 2.45 -18.83 -31.28
C PHE A 74 1.71 -17.95 -32.30
N ASP A 75 2.44 -17.15 -33.10
CA ASP A 75 1.84 -16.22 -34.08
C ASP A 75 0.94 -16.94 -35.10
N ASN A 76 1.39 -18.10 -35.58
CA ASN A 76 0.63 -18.93 -36.50
C ASN A 76 -0.65 -19.49 -35.86
N CYS A 77 -0.60 -19.86 -34.58
CA CYS A 77 -1.77 -20.31 -33.83
C CYS A 77 -2.74 -19.16 -33.59
N LEU A 78 -2.25 -17.97 -33.22
CA LEU A 78 -3.05 -16.78 -32.95
C LEU A 78 -3.80 -16.31 -34.20
N ASN A 79 -3.10 -16.18 -35.33
CA ASN A 79 -3.70 -15.80 -36.60
C ASN A 79 -4.74 -16.83 -37.07
N SER A 80 -4.44 -18.12 -36.93
CA SER A 80 -5.39 -19.19 -37.28
C SER A 80 -6.64 -19.16 -36.40
N ALA A 81 -6.50 -18.88 -35.11
CA ALA A 81 -7.63 -18.80 -34.19
C ALA A 81 -8.47 -17.53 -34.41
N SER A 82 -7.83 -16.38 -34.66
CA SER A 82 -8.49 -15.11 -34.97
C SER A 82 -9.40 -15.22 -36.19
N GLN A 83 -8.94 -15.86 -37.27
CA GLN A 83 -9.77 -16.12 -38.46
C GLN A 83 -11.03 -16.94 -38.17
N GLN A 84 -11.01 -17.79 -37.14
CA GLN A 84 -12.14 -18.66 -36.78
C GLN A 84 -13.07 -18.05 -35.74
N LEU A 85 -12.55 -17.20 -34.86
CA LEU A 85 -13.30 -16.60 -33.75
C LEU A 85 -13.95 -15.26 -34.13
N GLY A 86 -13.51 -14.64 -35.23
CA GLY A 86 -14.08 -13.40 -35.74
C GLY A 86 -13.67 -12.16 -34.94
N LYS A 87 -14.39 -11.06 -35.16
CA LYS A 87 -14.01 -9.72 -34.70
C LYS A 87 -13.98 -9.57 -33.19
N ASP A 88 -14.85 -10.28 -32.46
CA ASP A 88 -14.92 -10.21 -30.99
C ASP A 88 -13.63 -10.68 -30.30
N PHE A 89 -12.78 -11.44 -31.01
CA PHE A 89 -11.49 -11.88 -30.50
C PHE A 89 -10.35 -10.88 -30.77
N ASN A 90 -10.57 -9.83 -31.58
CA ASN A 90 -9.55 -8.84 -31.94
C ASN A 90 -8.89 -8.15 -30.74
N PRO A 91 -9.63 -7.73 -29.68
CA PRO A 91 -9.00 -7.17 -28.48
C PRO A 91 -8.00 -8.12 -27.81
N THR A 92 -8.35 -9.41 -27.75
CA THR A 92 -7.44 -10.45 -27.23
C THR A 92 -6.22 -10.62 -28.13
N VAL A 93 -6.39 -10.59 -29.46
CA VAL A 93 -5.30 -10.69 -30.43
C VAL A 93 -4.31 -9.53 -30.27
N GLU A 94 -4.79 -8.29 -30.21
CA GLU A 94 -3.91 -7.12 -30.07
C GLU A 94 -3.19 -7.12 -28.71
N ASN A 95 -3.89 -7.47 -27.62
CA ASN A 95 -3.26 -7.63 -26.30
C ASN A 95 -2.14 -8.68 -26.32
N LEU A 96 -2.39 -9.85 -26.93
CA LEU A 96 -1.41 -10.92 -27.05
C LEU A 96 -0.20 -10.54 -27.92
N LYS A 97 -0.41 -9.79 -29.00
CA LYS A 97 0.70 -9.27 -29.84
C LYS A 97 1.60 -8.30 -29.08
N ILE A 98 1.02 -7.41 -28.28
CA ILE A 98 1.78 -6.46 -27.47
C ILE A 98 2.62 -7.21 -26.42
N LEU A 99 2.02 -8.19 -25.72
CA LEU A 99 2.74 -9.04 -24.76
C LEU A 99 3.84 -9.89 -25.44
N TYR A 100 3.58 -10.40 -26.63
CA TYR A 100 4.57 -11.15 -27.41
C TYR A 100 5.74 -10.27 -27.87
N GLY A 101 5.45 -9.04 -28.30
CA GLY A 101 6.46 -8.02 -28.61
C GLY A 101 7.31 -7.67 -27.38
N TYR A 102 6.68 -7.47 -26.22
CA TYR A 102 7.38 -7.27 -24.94
C TYR A 102 8.31 -8.44 -24.62
N ARG A 103 7.82 -9.69 -24.70
CA ARG A 103 8.64 -10.90 -24.47
C ARG A 103 9.88 -10.95 -25.36
N ASN A 104 9.76 -10.56 -26.62
CA ASN A 104 10.89 -10.56 -27.56
C ASN A 104 11.89 -9.44 -27.25
N LYS A 105 11.44 -8.26 -26.78
CA LYS A 105 12.31 -7.13 -26.42
C LYS A 105 13.00 -7.32 -25.06
N VAL A 106 12.32 -7.94 -24.09
CA VAL A 106 12.81 -8.19 -22.72
C VAL A 106 14.05 -9.06 -22.65
N ALA A 107 14.21 -10.01 -23.58
CA ALA A 107 15.43 -10.81 -23.67
C ALA A 107 16.69 -9.98 -23.98
N HIS A 108 16.49 -8.74 -24.45
CA HIS A 108 17.56 -7.83 -24.87
C HIS A 108 17.72 -6.61 -23.96
N PHE A 109 16.69 -6.18 -23.22
CA PHE A 109 16.74 -4.98 -22.37
C PHE A 109 15.84 -5.06 -21.13
N PHE A 110 16.31 -4.51 -20.01
CA PHE A 110 15.58 -4.40 -18.75
C PHE A 110 15.02 -2.98 -18.60
N ILE A 111 13.69 -2.84 -18.48
CA ILE A 111 13.00 -1.53 -18.42
C ILE A 111 11.97 -1.57 -17.28
N LYS A 112 12.28 -0.90 -16.15
CA LYS A 112 11.40 -0.85 -14.95
C LYS A 112 10.23 0.11 -15.10
N GLU A 113 10.34 1.07 -16.02
CA GLU A 113 9.36 2.13 -16.26
C GLU A 113 8.07 1.61 -16.92
N LEU A 114 8.10 0.40 -17.49
CA LEU A 114 6.96 -0.23 -18.16
C LEU A 114 6.09 -1.09 -17.24
N ASP A 115 6.57 -1.42 -16.04
CA ASP A 115 5.89 -2.29 -15.07
C ASP A 115 4.38 -2.03 -14.92
N PRO A 116 3.92 -0.77 -14.84
CA PRO A 116 2.49 -0.52 -14.65
C PRO A 116 1.64 -0.75 -15.90
N ILE A 117 2.20 -0.45 -17.07
CA ILE A 117 1.57 -0.69 -18.37
C ILE A 117 1.46 -2.19 -18.58
N ILE A 118 2.53 -2.93 -18.27
CA ILE A 118 2.56 -4.39 -18.36
C ILE A 118 1.57 -5.02 -17.38
N PHE A 119 1.46 -4.50 -16.15
CA PHE A 119 0.44 -4.92 -15.19
C PHE A 119 -0.98 -4.78 -15.75
N ALA A 120 -1.32 -3.64 -16.34
CA ALA A 120 -2.65 -3.41 -16.91
C ALA A 120 -2.95 -4.37 -18.08
N LEU A 121 -1.94 -4.63 -18.94
CA LEU A 121 -2.05 -5.58 -20.05
C LEU A 121 -2.24 -7.02 -19.57
N ILE A 122 -1.48 -7.45 -18.56
CA ILE A 122 -1.56 -8.78 -17.96
C ILE A 122 -2.92 -9.00 -17.30
N THR A 123 -3.40 -8.02 -16.54
CA THR A 123 -4.66 -8.16 -15.81
C THR A 123 -5.84 -8.29 -16.79
N LYS A 124 -5.85 -7.49 -17.87
CA LYS A 124 -6.82 -7.66 -18.96
C LYS A 124 -6.67 -9.02 -19.65
N ASN A 125 -5.43 -9.49 -19.86
CA ASN A 125 -5.16 -10.78 -20.47
C ASN A 125 -5.75 -11.96 -19.68
N ILE A 126 -5.64 -11.94 -18.34
CA ILE A 126 -6.22 -12.98 -17.47
C ILE A 126 -7.75 -13.02 -17.63
N VAL A 127 -8.40 -11.86 -17.73
CA VAL A 127 -9.84 -11.76 -18.01
C VAL A 127 -10.18 -12.36 -19.37
N PHE A 128 -9.44 -12.00 -20.42
CA PHE A 128 -9.61 -12.59 -21.75
C PHE A 128 -9.43 -14.10 -21.76
N TYR A 129 -8.44 -14.61 -21.03
CA TYR A 129 -8.17 -16.04 -20.94
C TYR A 129 -9.31 -16.77 -20.23
N SER A 130 -9.78 -16.25 -19.09
CA SER A 130 -10.93 -16.80 -18.37
C SER A 130 -12.17 -16.87 -19.24
N LEU A 131 -12.46 -15.80 -19.99
CA LEU A 131 -13.59 -15.75 -20.92
C LEU A 131 -13.44 -16.75 -22.07
N PHE A 132 -12.24 -16.89 -22.63
CA PHE A 132 -11.93 -17.86 -23.67
C PHE A 132 -12.13 -19.30 -23.19
N MET A 133 -11.63 -19.63 -21.99
CA MET A 133 -11.78 -20.95 -21.39
C MET A 133 -13.26 -21.30 -21.12
N LYS A 134 -14.02 -20.34 -20.63
CA LYS A 134 -15.46 -20.48 -20.41
C LYS A 134 -16.21 -20.67 -21.73
N ASN A 135 -15.91 -19.88 -22.75
CA ASN A 135 -16.64 -19.92 -24.01
C ASN A 135 -16.33 -21.18 -24.84
N GLN A 136 -15.04 -21.50 -25.00
CA GLN A 136 -14.58 -22.57 -25.91
C GLN A 136 -14.49 -23.94 -25.25
N PHE A 137 -14.17 -24.00 -23.95
CA PHE A 137 -13.98 -25.28 -23.24
C PHE A 137 -15.05 -25.55 -22.18
N LYS A 138 -15.95 -24.60 -21.91
CA LYS A 138 -16.96 -24.67 -20.83
C LYS A 138 -16.33 -24.89 -19.46
N ILE A 139 -15.12 -24.36 -19.26
CA ILE A 139 -14.38 -24.42 -18.00
C ILE A 139 -14.49 -23.05 -17.33
N ASP A 140 -15.05 -23.03 -16.13
CA ASP A 140 -15.12 -21.83 -15.30
C ASP A 140 -13.96 -21.81 -14.31
N LEU A 141 -12.95 -21.00 -14.60
CA LEU A 141 -11.75 -20.90 -13.76
C LEU A 141 -12.07 -20.35 -12.36
N SER A 142 -13.12 -19.53 -12.22
CA SER A 142 -13.53 -18.97 -10.93
C SER A 142 -14.05 -20.00 -9.94
N LYS A 143 -14.49 -21.17 -10.43
CA LYS A 143 -15.05 -22.26 -9.61
C LYS A 143 -14.06 -23.38 -9.33
N GLN A 144 -12.98 -23.47 -10.10
CA GLN A 144 -11.99 -24.55 -9.99
C GLN A 144 -10.77 -24.16 -9.17
N ALA A 145 -10.59 -22.88 -8.90
CA ALA A 145 -9.44 -22.35 -8.20
C ALA A 145 -9.86 -21.85 -6.81
N ASP A 146 -9.36 -22.48 -5.75
CA ASP A 146 -9.29 -21.89 -4.40
C ASP A 146 -8.21 -20.78 -4.35
N LEU A 147 -8.09 -19.98 -5.41
CA LEU A 147 -7.12 -18.90 -5.52
C LEU A 147 -7.70 -17.65 -4.88
N ILE A 148 -7.50 -17.53 -3.56
CA ILE A 148 -7.64 -16.26 -2.85
C ILE A 148 -6.35 -15.48 -3.12
N LEU A 149 -6.40 -14.57 -4.09
CA LEU A 149 -5.27 -13.73 -4.47
C LEU A 149 -5.45 -12.37 -3.81
N LEU A 150 -4.62 -12.09 -2.81
CA LEU A 150 -4.50 -10.76 -2.23
C LEU A 150 -3.42 -10.02 -3.01
N PRO A 151 -3.73 -8.95 -3.76
CA PRO A 151 -2.69 -8.10 -4.30
C PRO A 151 -1.96 -7.45 -3.11
N ILE A 152 -0.71 -7.87 -2.88
CA ILE A 152 0.18 -7.27 -1.87
C ILE A 152 1.22 -6.44 -2.64
N GLY A 153 0.89 -5.19 -2.91
CA GLY A 153 1.80 -4.19 -3.46
C GLY A 153 2.29 -3.23 -2.38
N PHE A 154 3.54 -2.75 -2.49
CA PHE A 154 4.07 -1.66 -1.67
C PHE A 154 4.09 -0.31 -2.40
N ARG A 155 3.66 -0.30 -3.67
CA ARG A 155 3.61 0.88 -4.55
C ARG A 155 2.36 0.80 -5.40
N LYS A 156 1.65 1.93 -5.54
CA LYS A 156 0.59 2.08 -6.53
C LYS A 156 1.19 1.78 -7.92
N PRO A 157 0.55 0.95 -8.76
CA PRO A 157 1.04 0.68 -10.11
C PRO A 157 1.23 1.98 -10.90
N VAL A 158 0.30 2.94 -10.83
CA VAL A 158 0.40 4.24 -11.53
C VAL A 158 -0.18 5.36 -10.66
N SER A 159 0.41 6.56 -10.70
CA SER A 159 -0.24 7.78 -10.20
C SER A 159 -1.22 8.31 -11.29
N PRO A 160 -2.48 8.63 -10.98
CA PRO A 160 -3.42 9.20 -11.95
C PRO A 160 -2.88 10.45 -12.67
N VAL A 161 -2.04 11.24 -11.99
CA VAL A 161 -1.35 12.40 -12.58
C VAL A 161 -0.36 11.97 -13.67
N ASP A 162 0.37 10.88 -13.46
CA ASP A 162 1.32 10.35 -14.45
C ASP A 162 0.60 9.72 -15.65
N TYR A 163 -0.61 9.21 -15.44
CA TYR A 163 -1.46 8.66 -16.51
C TYR A 163 -2.11 9.77 -17.37
N ILE A 164 -2.49 10.90 -16.76
CA ILE A 164 -3.15 12.02 -17.44
C ILE A 164 -2.15 13.01 -18.05
N SER A 165 -0.98 13.20 -17.43
CA SER A 165 0.05 14.09 -17.96
C SER A 165 0.83 13.41 -19.08
N ASN A 166 0.61 13.85 -20.32
CA ASN A 166 1.50 13.49 -21.44
C ASN A 166 2.98 13.88 -21.18
N GLU A 167 3.26 14.69 -20.15
CA GLU A 167 4.60 15.19 -19.84
C GLU A 167 5.49 14.23 -19.03
N SER A 168 4.93 13.35 -18.19
CA SER A 168 5.76 12.56 -17.25
C SER A 168 6.35 11.29 -17.86
N LEU A 169 5.61 10.61 -18.74
CA LEU A 169 6.04 9.35 -19.38
C LEU A 169 6.88 9.56 -20.66
N LEU A 170 6.88 10.75 -21.26
CA LEU A 170 7.62 11.02 -22.51
C LEU A 170 8.94 11.77 -22.32
N ASN A 171 9.07 12.58 -21.26
CA ASN A 171 10.19 13.51 -21.14
C ASN A 171 11.50 12.88 -20.59
N ASN A 172 11.43 11.69 -19.96
CA ASN A 172 12.58 10.98 -19.38
C ASN A 172 12.72 9.50 -19.85
N SER A 173 11.94 9.10 -20.86
CA SER A 173 11.89 7.70 -21.32
C SER A 173 12.83 7.43 -22.49
N THR A 174 13.37 6.21 -22.58
CA THR A 174 14.18 5.83 -23.74
C THR A 174 13.33 5.75 -25.01
N ASN A 175 13.95 5.88 -26.18
CA ASN A 175 13.23 5.87 -27.46
C ASN A 175 12.40 4.59 -27.66
N GLU A 176 12.87 3.46 -27.11
CA GLU A 176 12.21 2.15 -27.16
C GLU A 176 10.90 2.13 -26.35
N VAL A 177 10.87 2.82 -25.20
CA VAL A 177 9.66 2.97 -24.38
C VAL A 177 8.62 3.80 -25.12
N VAL A 178 9.04 4.91 -25.73
CA VAL A 178 8.15 5.77 -26.53
C VAL A 178 7.56 5.00 -27.71
N GLU A 179 8.37 4.19 -28.40
CA GLU A 179 7.91 3.35 -29.51
C GLU A 179 6.94 2.25 -29.05
N PHE A 180 7.19 1.64 -27.88
CA PHE A 180 6.29 0.66 -27.28
C PHE A 180 4.94 1.28 -26.91
N ILE A 181 4.93 2.48 -26.31
CA ILE A 181 3.71 3.22 -25.99
C ILE A 181 2.93 3.57 -27.26
N LYS A 182 3.61 4.01 -28.32
CA LYS A 182 2.97 4.26 -29.63
C LYS A 182 2.27 3.01 -30.17
N THR A 183 2.89 1.84 -30.04
CA THR A 183 2.28 0.57 -30.46
C THR A 183 0.95 0.29 -29.76
N ILE A 184 0.84 0.63 -28.46
CA ILE A 184 -0.39 0.49 -27.67
C ILE A 184 -1.46 1.49 -28.14
N ILE A 185 -1.07 2.75 -28.36
CA ILE A 185 -1.95 3.82 -28.84
C ILE A 185 -2.53 3.46 -30.21
N ASP A 186 -1.68 3.00 -31.13
CA ASP A 186 -2.08 2.65 -32.49
C ASP A 186 -3.01 1.42 -32.51
N SER A 187 -2.75 0.43 -31.66
CA SER A 187 -3.65 -0.72 -31.47
C SER A 187 -5.02 -0.28 -30.98
N THR A 188 -5.08 0.66 -30.03
CA THR A 188 -6.33 1.19 -29.48
C THR A 188 -7.11 1.99 -30.53
N ARG A 189 -6.42 2.85 -31.30
CA ARG A 189 -7.02 3.59 -32.41
C ARG A 189 -7.59 2.66 -33.48
N LYS A 190 -6.89 1.59 -33.82
CA LYS A 190 -7.34 0.60 -34.79
C LYS A 190 -8.64 -0.08 -34.36
N LEU A 191 -8.75 -0.50 -33.09
CA LEU A 191 -9.98 -1.10 -32.55
C LEU A 191 -11.15 -0.11 -32.56
N ASN A 192 -10.90 1.14 -32.18
CA ASN A 192 -11.91 2.19 -32.20
C ASN A 192 -12.41 2.47 -33.63
N ASN A 193 -11.50 2.52 -34.61
CA ASN A 193 -11.86 2.68 -36.03
C ASN A 193 -12.67 1.48 -36.58
N GLU A 194 -12.55 0.29 -35.98
CA GLU A 194 -13.33 -0.90 -36.31
C GLU A 194 -14.68 -0.97 -35.56
N ASN A 195 -15.05 0.07 -34.80
CA ASN A 195 -16.22 0.14 -33.91
C ASN A 195 -16.23 -0.96 -32.81
N ILE A 196 -15.06 -1.33 -32.30
CA ILE A 196 -14.92 -2.31 -31.21
C ILE A 196 -14.74 -1.52 -29.90
N ASP A 197 -15.79 -1.51 -29.07
CA ASP A 197 -15.85 -0.81 -27.77
C ASP A 197 -15.24 -1.65 -26.62
N ASP A 198 -14.07 -2.24 -26.87
CA ASP A 198 -13.34 -3.02 -25.86
C ASP A 198 -11.85 -2.66 -25.89
N THR A 199 -11.27 -2.49 -24.71
CA THR A 199 -9.91 -1.95 -24.53
C THR A 199 -8.85 -3.05 -24.50
N VAL A 200 -7.64 -2.73 -24.96
CA VAL A 200 -6.49 -3.67 -24.94
C VAL A 200 -5.90 -3.84 -23.53
N PHE A 201 -6.18 -2.91 -22.62
CA PHE A 201 -5.77 -2.87 -21.22
C PHE A 201 -6.97 -2.50 -20.32
N ILE A 202 -6.85 -2.59 -19.00
CA ILE A 202 -7.96 -2.23 -18.07
C ILE A 202 -8.16 -0.70 -18.03
N ASP A 203 -9.40 -0.27 -18.22
CA ASP A 203 -9.81 1.13 -18.09
C ASP A 203 -9.81 1.58 -16.62
N PHE A 204 -9.18 2.72 -16.33
CA PHE A 204 -9.29 3.39 -15.03
C PHE A 204 -10.38 4.44 -15.12
N LYS A 205 -11.58 4.11 -14.63
CA LYS A 205 -12.68 5.08 -14.56
C LYS A 205 -12.44 6.05 -13.40
N MET A 206 -12.21 7.31 -13.74
CA MET A 206 -12.08 8.43 -12.80
C MET A 206 -13.37 9.25 -12.76
N ASN A 207 -13.87 9.53 -11.56
CA ASN A 207 -15.14 10.21 -11.33
C ASN A 207 -14.90 11.54 -10.60
N LEU A 208 -14.95 12.64 -11.33
CA LEU A 208 -14.88 13.98 -10.76
C LEU A 208 -16.24 14.35 -10.13
N THR A 209 -16.27 14.52 -8.82
CA THR A 209 -17.43 14.98 -8.03
C THR A 209 -17.26 16.43 -7.57
N ASN A 210 -18.31 17.12 -7.16
CA ASN A 210 -18.22 18.51 -6.67
C ASN A 210 -18.22 18.53 -5.13
N ILE A 211 -17.19 19.08 -4.46
CA ILE A 211 -17.19 19.19 -3.00
C ILE A 211 -16.75 20.58 -2.53
N ASN A 212 -17.60 21.15 -1.68
CA ASN A 212 -17.47 22.49 -1.08
C ASN A 212 -16.43 22.59 0.05
N ARG A 213 -15.65 21.53 0.36
CA ARG A 213 -14.66 21.49 1.46
C ARG A 213 -13.29 21.01 0.98
N LEU A 214 -12.40 21.97 0.72
CA LEU A 214 -11.02 21.82 0.22
C LEU A 214 -9.99 21.16 1.18
N LYS A 215 -10.42 20.48 2.26
CA LYS A 215 -9.46 20.00 3.28
C LYS A 215 -8.64 18.77 2.86
N ASN A 216 -9.18 17.91 1.97
CA ASN A 216 -8.62 16.61 1.60
C ASN A 216 -8.77 16.34 0.08
N ALA A 217 -8.35 17.26 -0.79
CA ALA A 217 -8.37 17.00 -2.25
C ALA A 217 -7.06 16.31 -2.67
N ASP A 218 -7.16 15.18 -3.39
CA ASP A 218 -5.98 14.45 -3.90
C ASP A 218 -5.35 15.10 -5.15
N ILE A 219 -6.13 15.86 -5.92
CA ILE A 219 -5.67 16.70 -7.05
C ILE A 219 -6.44 18.03 -7.02
N ILE A 220 -5.75 19.14 -7.28
CA ILE A 220 -6.38 20.46 -7.46
C ILE A 220 -6.21 20.86 -8.93
N ALA A 221 -7.31 20.97 -9.67
CA ALA A 221 -7.31 21.41 -11.07
C ALA A 221 -8.42 22.47 -11.28
N GLY A 222 -8.10 23.53 -12.03
CA GLY A 222 -9.05 24.57 -12.43
C GLY A 222 -9.27 24.55 -13.94
N ILE A 223 -10.52 24.76 -14.38
CA ILE A 223 -10.84 24.92 -15.79
C ILE A 223 -10.77 26.41 -16.14
N ASP A 224 -9.87 26.76 -17.05
CA ASP A 224 -9.80 28.07 -17.66
C ASP A 224 -10.74 28.11 -18.88
N ASN A 225 -11.90 28.75 -18.73
CA ASN A 225 -12.87 28.94 -19.82
C ASN A 225 -12.46 30.03 -20.82
N SER A 226 -11.27 30.64 -20.69
CA SER A 226 -10.81 31.68 -21.61
C SER A 226 -10.12 31.17 -22.87
N LYS A 227 -9.84 29.85 -22.99
CA LYS A 227 -9.21 29.26 -24.17
C LYS A 227 -10.03 28.11 -24.74
N SER A 228 -10.49 28.28 -25.98
CA SER A 228 -11.01 27.20 -26.79
C SER A 228 -9.89 26.20 -27.11
N ASN A 229 -10.11 24.94 -26.73
CA ASN A 229 -9.34 23.76 -27.13
C ASN A 229 -7.84 23.75 -26.77
N GLN A 230 -7.51 23.61 -25.48
CA GLN A 230 -6.45 22.70 -25.02
C GLN A 230 -6.39 22.71 -23.48
N LEU A 231 -6.61 21.55 -22.87
CA LEU A 231 -6.49 21.36 -21.42
C LEU A 231 -4.98 21.27 -21.09
N VAL A 232 -4.37 22.42 -20.79
CA VAL A 232 -2.97 22.49 -20.37
C VAL A 232 -2.91 22.35 -18.85
N ILE A 233 -2.53 21.16 -18.38
CA ILE A 233 -2.26 20.91 -16.97
C ILE A 233 -0.80 21.30 -16.72
N SER A 234 -0.56 22.39 -16.01
CA SER A 234 0.79 22.75 -15.56
C SER A 234 0.94 22.43 -14.08
N THR A 235 1.84 21.50 -13.75
CA THR A 235 2.23 21.22 -12.37
C THR A 235 3.44 22.08 -12.01
N LYS A 236 3.27 23.06 -11.10
CA LYS A 236 4.42 23.76 -10.49
C LYS A 236 4.81 23.08 -9.18
N LYS A 237 6.08 22.64 -9.11
CA LYS A 237 6.76 22.21 -7.88
C LYS A 237 7.54 23.39 -7.25
N GLU A 238 7.35 23.53 -5.94
CA GLU A 238 8.23 24.10 -4.90
C GLU A 238 8.32 25.62 -4.63
N PHE A 239 8.91 25.90 -3.46
CA PHE A 239 8.44 26.73 -2.34
C PHE A 239 9.06 28.14 -2.21
N GLU A 240 8.41 28.94 -1.33
CA GLU A 240 8.85 30.08 -0.49
C GLU A 240 9.54 31.33 -1.09
N ASN A 241 8.87 32.48 -0.89
CA ASN A 241 9.36 33.87 -0.91
C ASN A 241 10.21 34.31 -2.11
N VAL A 242 9.56 34.52 -3.25
CA VAL A 242 10.10 35.34 -4.34
C VAL A 242 9.03 36.32 -4.82
N ILE A 243 9.23 37.61 -4.54
CA ILE A 243 8.59 38.70 -5.28
C ILE A 243 9.36 38.84 -6.59
N ILE A 244 8.79 38.37 -7.70
CA ILE A 244 9.16 38.82 -9.05
C ILE A 244 7.89 39.33 -9.70
N SER A 245 7.74 40.65 -9.74
CA SER A 245 6.92 41.30 -10.74
C SER A 245 7.78 41.55 -11.98
N LYS A 246 7.27 41.11 -13.13
CA LYS A 246 7.17 41.92 -14.35
C LYS A 246 6.28 41.19 -15.35
N ASN A 247 5.02 41.66 -15.39
CA ASN A 247 3.96 41.39 -16.35
C ASN A 247 3.32 39.99 -16.37
N SER A 248 2.55 39.69 -15.32
CA SER A 248 1.24 39.03 -15.39
C SER A 248 0.60 39.08 -13.99
N SER A 249 -0.70 39.35 -13.92
CA SER A 249 -1.46 39.59 -12.68
C SER A 249 -1.37 38.42 -11.71
N SER A 250 -1.02 38.71 -10.45
CA SER A 250 -0.89 37.73 -9.36
C SER A 250 -2.23 37.11 -8.97
N LEU A 251 -2.28 35.79 -8.84
CA LEU A 251 -3.40 35.04 -8.27
C LEU A 251 -3.27 34.97 -6.74
N THR A 252 -4.24 35.49 -5.99
CA THR A 252 -4.23 35.41 -4.51
C THR A 252 -4.97 34.16 -4.04
N VAL A 253 -4.27 33.28 -3.32
CA VAL A 253 -4.85 32.07 -2.70
C VAL A 253 -5.09 32.37 -1.22
N SER A 254 -6.36 32.44 -0.81
CA SER A 254 -6.77 32.75 0.57
C SER A 254 -7.75 31.69 1.09
N ARG A 255 -7.82 31.53 2.42
CA ARG A 255 -8.87 30.75 3.08
C ARG A 255 -10.15 31.57 3.32
N ASN A 256 -10.12 32.86 2.97
CA ASN A 256 -11.23 33.79 3.07
C ASN A 256 -11.99 33.83 1.73
N GLU A 257 -13.25 33.41 1.75
CA GLU A 257 -14.09 33.21 0.56
C GLU A 257 -14.35 34.50 -0.22
N SER A 258 -14.32 35.66 0.45
CA SER A 258 -14.46 36.99 -0.16
C SER A 258 -13.28 37.44 -1.01
N GLU A 259 -12.15 36.73 -0.95
CA GLU A 259 -10.90 37.08 -1.64
C GLU A 259 -10.60 36.15 -2.83
N THR A 260 -11.41 35.10 -3.03
CA THR A 260 -11.14 34.03 -4.01
C THR A 260 -12.13 34.04 -5.18
N HIS A 261 -11.61 34.01 -6.40
CA HIS A 261 -12.42 33.96 -7.63
C HIS A 261 -12.39 32.55 -8.26
N GLY A 262 -13.19 31.60 -7.76
CA GLY A 262 -13.35 30.27 -8.39
C GLY A 262 -14.03 29.19 -7.52
N LYS A 263 -14.71 28.22 -8.16
CA LYS A 263 -15.44 27.09 -7.52
C LYS A 263 -14.61 25.80 -7.49
N ALA A 264 -14.74 24.99 -6.44
CA ALA A 264 -13.94 23.78 -6.17
C ALA A 264 -14.72 22.46 -6.32
N PHE A 265 -14.04 21.36 -6.70
CA PHE A 265 -14.57 20.00 -6.93
C PHE A 265 -13.64 18.93 -6.27
N TYR A 266 -14.10 17.68 -6.02
CA TYR A 266 -13.41 16.54 -5.36
C TYR A 266 -13.62 15.21 -6.10
N GLU A 267 -12.75 14.21 -5.92
CA GLU A 267 -12.90 12.88 -6.51
C GLU A 267 -12.84 11.80 -5.43
N GLU A 268 -13.64 10.73 -5.60
CA GLU A 268 -13.64 9.54 -4.75
C GLU A 268 -13.14 8.35 -5.57
N LEU A 269 -11.99 7.77 -5.18
CA LEU A 269 -11.48 6.52 -5.75
C LEU A 269 -12.19 5.33 -5.08
N GLN A 270 -12.45 4.28 -5.87
CA GLN A 270 -13.11 3.04 -5.43
C GLN A 270 -12.52 2.49 -4.12
N ASP A 271 -13.38 1.96 -3.24
CA ASP A 271 -13.11 1.52 -1.86
C ASP A 271 -11.88 0.59 -1.67
N GLY A 272 -11.37 -0.05 -2.73
CA GLY A 272 -10.33 -1.07 -2.67
C GLY A 272 -8.87 -0.60 -2.57
N ILE A 273 -8.57 0.71 -2.65
CA ILE A 273 -7.15 1.18 -2.61
C ILE A 273 -6.57 1.15 -1.18
N PHE A 274 -7.42 1.33 -0.16
CA PHE A 274 -7.01 1.22 1.24
C PHE A 274 -7.18 -0.19 1.80
N ASP A 275 -7.71 -1.13 0.99
CA ASP A 275 -7.75 -2.53 1.35
C ASP A 275 -6.34 -3.13 1.42
N GLU A 276 -5.31 -2.58 0.75
CA GLU A 276 -3.94 -3.13 0.81
C GLU A 276 -3.39 -3.21 2.24
N ILE A 277 -3.49 -2.13 3.03
CA ILE A 277 -2.98 -2.15 4.41
C ILE A 277 -3.81 -3.07 5.28
N ASN A 278 -5.13 -3.08 5.07
CA ASN A 278 -6.07 -3.93 5.79
C ASN A 278 -5.91 -5.41 5.42
N ASN A 279 -5.57 -5.72 4.17
CA ASN A 279 -5.22 -7.05 3.69
C ASN A 279 -3.96 -7.56 4.41
N ILE A 280 -2.95 -6.72 4.66
CA ILE A 280 -1.78 -7.10 5.46
C ILE A 280 -2.20 -7.43 6.90
N VAL A 281 -3.08 -6.62 7.50
CA VAL A 281 -3.63 -6.88 8.84
C VAL A 281 -4.41 -8.20 8.86
N ASP A 282 -5.25 -8.44 7.85
CA ASP A 282 -6.06 -9.65 7.71
C ASP A 282 -5.20 -10.90 7.49
N VAL A 283 -4.16 -10.80 6.65
CA VAL A 283 -3.16 -11.87 6.48
C VAL A 283 -2.48 -12.18 7.81
N ASN A 284 -2.06 -11.18 8.58
CA ASN A 284 -1.50 -11.43 9.90
C ASN A 284 -2.52 -12.13 10.81
N ASN A 285 -3.79 -11.69 10.81
CA ASN A 285 -4.86 -12.30 11.61
C ASN A 285 -5.15 -13.76 11.21
N ILE A 286 -5.05 -14.11 9.92
CA ILE A 286 -5.23 -15.47 9.41
C ILE A 286 -4.05 -16.36 9.83
N LEU A 287 -2.82 -15.85 9.71
CA LEU A 287 -1.62 -16.61 10.02
C LEU A 287 -1.38 -16.76 11.55
N SER A 288 -1.82 -15.77 12.34
CA SER A 288 -1.73 -15.75 13.79
C SER A 288 -2.90 -16.54 14.39
N LYS A 289 -2.73 -17.87 14.51
CA LYS A 289 -3.78 -18.82 14.93
C LYS A 289 -4.53 -18.43 16.22
N ASP A 290 -3.84 -17.77 17.15
CA ASP A 290 -4.38 -17.32 18.44
C ASP A 290 -4.56 -15.79 18.52
N LYS A 291 -4.25 -15.06 17.43
CA LYS A 291 -4.24 -13.59 17.32
C LYS A 291 -3.46 -12.89 18.44
N SER A 292 -2.58 -13.59 19.15
CA SER A 292 -1.89 -13.05 20.31
C SER A 292 -0.63 -12.25 19.93
N LYS A 293 -0.14 -12.46 18.70
CA LYS A 293 1.12 -11.92 18.23
C LYS A 293 1.05 -11.46 16.79
N PHE A 294 1.67 -10.31 16.53
CA PHE A 294 1.99 -9.90 15.17
C PHE A 294 3.22 -10.69 14.70
N ILE A 295 3.05 -11.49 13.66
CA ILE A 295 4.05 -12.48 13.22
C ILE A 295 4.75 -12.10 11.91
N LEU A 296 4.26 -11.08 11.21
CA LEU A 296 4.86 -10.59 9.97
C LEU A 296 6.15 -9.78 10.19
N GLY A 297 6.51 -9.52 11.45
CA GLY A 297 7.78 -8.92 11.86
C GLY A 297 7.79 -7.39 11.86
N ASP A 298 8.71 -6.81 12.62
CA ASP A 298 8.84 -5.37 12.88
C ASP A 298 8.91 -4.53 11.60
N HIS A 299 9.52 -5.06 10.53
CA HIS A 299 9.61 -4.40 9.25
C HIS A 299 8.21 -4.06 8.68
N LEU A 300 7.32 -5.06 8.58
CA LEU A 300 5.96 -4.86 8.11
C LEU A 300 5.11 -4.02 9.09
N TYR A 301 5.43 -4.06 10.39
CA TYR A 301 4.80 -3.17 11.36
C TYR A 301 5.05 -1.69 11.02
N PHE A 302 6.27 -1.30 10.66
CA PHE A 302 6.56 0.09 10.28
C PHE A 302 5.81 0.52 9.02
N ARG A 303 5.58 -0.38 8.07
CA ARG A 303 4.73 -0.12 6.90
C ARG A 303 3.28 0.14 7.32
N ILE A 304 2.72 -0.69 8.19
CA ILE A 304 1.36 -0.50 8.73
C ILE A 304 1.28 0.83 9.49
N TYR A 305 2.28 1.14 10.31
CA TYR A 305 2.30 2.37 11.10
C TYR A 305 2.46 3.63 10.23
N SER A 306 3.13 3.55 9.07
CA SER A 306 3.26 4.71 8.18
C SER A 306 1.91 5.14 7.59
N GLU A 307 0.97 4.21 7.45
CA GLU A 307 -0.38 4.41 6.93
C GLU A 307 -1.47 4.15 7.97
N ARG A 308 -1.13 4.26 9.24
CA ARG A 308 -1.99 3.92 10.39
C ARG A 308 -3.39 4.51 10.34
N GLN A 309 -3.55 5.70 9.74
CA GLN A 309 -4.83 6.36 9.55
C GLN A 309 -5.81 5.63 8.62
N HIS A 310 -5.33 4.71 7.79
CA HIS A 310 -6.11 3.91 6.85
C HIS A 310 -6.41 2.50 7.36
N VAL A 311 -5.86 2.11 8.53
CA VAL A 311 -6.15 0.82 9.15
C VAL A 311 -7.54 0.84 9.77
N LYS A 312 -8.37 -0.12 9.37
CA LYS A 312 -9.73 -0.31 9.87
C LYS A 312 -9.69 -0.58 11.37
N TYR A 313 -10.48 0.18 12.10
CA TYR A 313 -10.55 0.04 13.55
C TYR A 313 -11.30 -1.24 13.93
N THR A 314 -10.61 -2.11 14.67
CA THR A 314 -11.19 -3.18 15.47
C THR A 314 -10.44 -3.20 16.80
N ILE A 315 -11.13 -3.54 17.88
CA ILE A 315 -10.50 -3.62 19.21
C ILE A 315 -9.38 -4.66 19.17
N GLU A 316 -9.61 -5.79 18.51
CA GLU A 316 -8.66 -6.90 18.40
C GLU A 316 -7.37 -6.49 17.68
N SER A 317 -7.46 -5.80 16.54
CA SER A 317 -6.27 -5.42 15.78
C SER A 317 -5.47 -4.32 16.49
N PHE A 318 -6.16 -3.36 17.10
CA PHE A 318 -5.48 -2.28 17.83
C PHE A 318 -4.84 -2.80 19.12
N ASP A 319 -5.50 -3.71 19.83
CA ASP A 319 -4.97 -4.41 21.01
C ASP A 319 -3.72 -5.20 20.63
N LEU A 320 -3.79 -5.95 19.53
CA LEU A 320 -2.66 -6.69 18.96
C LEU A 320 -1.47 -5.77 18.64
N PHE A 321 -1.68 -4.66 17.94
CA PHE A 321 -0.59 -3.75 17.57
C PHE A 321 0.02 -3.07 18.79
N THR A 322 -0.81 -2.62 19.74
CA THR A 322 -0.34 -2.04 20.99
C THR A 322 0.48 -3.05 21.81
N LYS A 323 -0.01 -4.28 21.98
CA LYS A 323 0.75 -5.36 22.66
C LYS A 323 2.03 -5.72 21.93
N THR A 324 2.00 -5.77 20.60
CA THR A 324 3.19 -6.04 19.80
C THR A 324 4.29 -5.02 20.11
N ALA A 325 3.93 -3.74 20.14
CA ALA A 325 4.89 -2.65 20.35
C ALA A 325 5.29 -2.41 21.82
N LEU A 326 4.44 -2.76 22.79
CA LEU A 326 4.74 -2.60 24.22
C LEU A 326 5.37 -3.84 24.87
N ILE A 327 5.05 -5.03 24.37
CA ILE A 327 5.37 -6.31 25.00
C ILE A 327 6.29 -7.15 24.11
N GLN A 328 6.11 -7.18 22.80
CA GLN A 328 6.83 -8.15 21.97
C GLN A 328 8.11 -7.57 21.35
N SER A 329 8.07 -6.31 20.92
CA SER A 329 9.23 -5.58 20.40
C SER A 329 9.47 -4.29 21.18
N ASN A 330 10.73 -3.87 21.22
CA ASN A 330 11.22 -2.79 22.09
C ASN A 330 11.33 -1.42 21.39
N ASN A 331 11.06 -1.37 20.08
CA ASN A 331 11.39 -0.21 19.23
C ASN A 331 10.24 0.27 18.33
N LEU A 332 9.02 -0.24 18.52
CA LEU A 332 7.89 0.08 17.66
C LEU A 332 7.07 1.27 18.22
N PRO A 333 6.59 2.18 17.36
CA PRO A 333 5.64 3.21 17.77
C PRO A 333 4.25 2.59 18.03
N PHE A 334 3.46 3.16 18.93
CA PHE A 334 2.22 2.52 19.39
C PHE A 334 1.11 3.47 19.83
N LEU A 335 1.41 4.76 20.01
CA LEU A 335 0.48 5.69 20.64
C LEU A 335 -0.80 5.89 19.82
N TYR A 336 -0.70 5.83 18.49
CA TYR A 336 -1.88 5.91 17.63
C TYR A 336 -2.88 4.78 17.90
N TRP A 337 -2.40 3.55 18.11
CA TRP A 337 -3.25 2.42 18.44
C TRP A 337 -3.79 2.54 19.87
N PHE A 338 -2.89 2.83 20.81
CA PHE A 338 -3.20 2.92 22.23
C PHE A 338 -4.27 3.98 22.53
N THR A 339 -4.18 5.15 21.91
CA THR A 339 -5.13 6.27 22.11
C THR A 339 -6.54 5.98 21.59
N LYS A 340 -6.71 4.94 20.78
CA LYS A 340 -7.99 4.52 20.21
C LYS A 340 -8.58 3.28 20.89
N LEU A 341 -7.86 2.68 21.84
CA LEU A 341 -8.36 1.53 22.60
C LEU A 341 -9.38 1.97 23.66
N PRO A 342 -10.37 1.11 23.99
CA PRO A 342 -11.18 1.29 25.18
C PRO A 342 -10.27 1.37 26.43
N PRO A 343 -10.63 2.20 27.44
CA PRO A 343 -9.80 2.37 28.63
C PRO A 343 -9.43 1.05 29.32
N LYS A 344 -10.39 0.13 29.41
CA LYS A 344 -10.20 -1.22 29.94
C LYS A 344 -9.03 -1.94 29.27
N ASN A 345 -9.07 -2.08 27.95
CA ASN A 345 -8.02 -2.74 27.16
C ASN A 345 -6.67 -2.04 27.31
N ALA A 346 -6.66 -0.70 27.22
CA ALA A 346 -5.44 0.08 27.35
C ALA A 346 -4.76 -0.15 28.72
N ILE A 347 -5.53 -0.12 29.81
CA ILE A 347 -5.01 -0.35 31.17
C ILE A 347 -4.60 -1.81 31.38
N ASP A 348 -5.35 -2.78 30.86
CA ASP A 348 -4.99 -4.20 30.95
C ASP A 348 -3.62 -4.46 30.29
N ILE A 349 -3.31 -3.82 29.16
CA ILE A 349 -1.98 -3.89 28.51
C ILE A 349 -0.90 -3.25 29.39
N LEU A 350 -1.16 -2.10 30.00
CA LEU A 350 -0.18 -1.44 30.88
C LEU A 350 0.12 -2.30 32.12
N ILE A 351 -0.88 -2.98 32.67
CA ILE A 351 -0.75 -3.92 33.79
C ILE A 351 0.10 -5.14 33.38
N GLU A 352 -0.12 -5.67 32.18
CA GLU A 352 0.68 -6.77 31.62
C GLU A 352 2.16 -6.36 31.47
N VAL A 353 2.42 -5.16 30.96
CA VAL A 353 3.79 -4.58 30.89
C VAL A 353 4.42 -4.46 32.28
N CYS A 354 3.63 -4.03 33.28
CA CYS A 354 4.05 -3.90 34.68
C CYS A 354 4.51 -5.24 35.27
N SER A 355 3.85 -6.33 34.87
CA SER A 355 4.06 -7.70 35.35
C SER A 355 5.35 -8.31 34.77
N ASP A 356 5.62 -8.12 33.49
CA ASP A 356 6.83 -8.69 32.82
C ASP A 356 8.15 -8.02 33.28
N GLY A 357 8.10 -6.76 33.74
CA GLY A 357 9.21 -6.13 34.48
C GLY A 357 10.50 -5.84 33.70
N LYS A 358 10.54 -6.10 32.38
CA LYS A 358 11.71 -5.80 31.53
C LYS A 358 11.94 -4.31 31.38
N ALA A 359 13.19 -3.88 31.52
CA ALA A 359 13.55 -2.47 31.63
C ALA A 359 13.01 -1.56 30.51
N GLN A 360 13.11 -1.99 29.25
CA GLN A 360 12.68 -1.19 28.11
C GLN A 360 11.15 -1.00 28.04
N LYS A 361 10.39 -2.02 28.44
CA LYS A 361 8.92 -1.97 28.46
C LYS A 361 8.44 -1.06 29.58
N MET A 362 9.10 -1.15 30.74
CA MET A 362 8.87 -0.27 31.88
C MET A 362 9.10 1.20 31.52
N LEU A 363 10.07 1.52 30.65
CA LEU A 363 10.27 2.90 30.20
C LEU A 363 9.09 3.45 29.40
N ASN A 364 8.48 2.66 28.52
CA ASN A 364 7.27 3.08 27.80
C ASN A 364 6.10 3.29 28.76
N LEU A 365 5.90 2.36 29.71
CA LEU A 365 4.89 2.51 30.76
C LEU A 365 5.10 3.79 31.56
N ILE A 366 6.33 4.04 32.04
CA ILE A 366 6.68 5.26 32.79
C ILE A 366 6.30 6.51 32.01
N LYS A 367 6.59 6.57 30.70
CA LYS A 367 6.22 7.73 29.88
C LYS A 367 4.70 7.93 29.81
N ILE A 368 3.93 6.86 29.69
CA ILE A 368 2.45 6.92 29.71
C ILE A 368 1.95 7.43 31.07
N ILE A 369 2.54 6.96 32.18
CA ILE A 369 2.19 7.44 33.53
C ILE A 369 2.49 8.94 33.70
N ILE A 370 3.64 9.41 33.20
CA ILE A 370 3.98 10.84 33.22
C ILE A 370 2.98 11.66 32.40
N LEU A 371 2.49 11.15 31.27
CA LEU A 371 1.46 11.82 30.48
C LEU A 371 0.10 11.85 31.20
N LEU A 372 -0.31 10.75 31.84
CA LEU A 372 -1.59 10.68 32.58
C LEU A 372 -1.65 11.65 33.78
N GLY A 373 -0.51 12.13 34.27
CA GLY A 373 -0.44 13.22 35.25
C GLY A 373 -0.38 12.75 36.71
N GLU A 374 -0.52 13.71 37.64
CA GLU A 374 -0.20 13.55 39.07
C GLU A 374 -0.99 12.42 39.76
N GLU A 375 -2.24 12.19 39.37
CA GLU A 375 -3.04 11.10 39.94
C GLU A 375 -2.46 9.72 39.60
N ALA A 376 -2.01 9.53 38.35
CA ALA A 376 -1.38 8.28 37.93
C ALA A 376 0.03 8.15 38.52
N ILE A 377 0.76 9.25 38.64
CA ILE A 377 2.07 9.29 39.31
C ILE A 377 1.95 8.82 40.76
N THR A 378 0.98 9.34 41.51
CA THR A 378 0.76 8.97 42.93
C THR A 378 0.49 7.47 43.10
N LEU A 379 -0.35 6.88 42.23
CA LEU A 379 -0.61 5.43 42.24
C LEU A 379 0.66 4.61 41.96
N PHE A 380 1.50 5.09 41.04
CA PHE A 380 2.74 4.39 40.67
C PHE A 380 3.88 4.61 41.66
N ASP A 381 3.93 5.73 42.37
CA ASP A 381 4.85 5.96 43.48
C ASP A 381 4.61 4.93 44.58
N ASP A 382 3.34 4.75 44.98
CA ASP A 382 2.91 3.71 45.90
C ASP A 382 3.35 2.31 45.47
N PHE A 383 3.12 1.98 44.19
CA PHE A 383 3.51 0.70 43.60
C PHE A 383 5.04 0.50 43.61
N PHE A 384 5.82 1.47 43.14
CA PHE A 384 7.27 1.33 43.07
C PHE A 384 7.93 1.32 44.45
N ASN A 385 7.42 2.12 45.40
CA ASN A 385 7.89 2.11 46.78
C ASN A 385 7.61 0.76 47.45
N PHE A 386 6.47 0.14 47.17
CA PHE A 386 6.16 -1.20 47.65
C PHE A 386 7.03 -2.27 46.97
N LYS A 387 7.11 -2.27 45.62
CA LYS A 387 7.84 -3.27 44.82
C LYS A 387 9.34 -3.35 45.14
N PHE A 388 9.96 -2.19 45.39
CA PHE A 388 11.40 -2.09 45.64
C PHE A 388 11.75 -1.75 47.09
N LYS A 389 10.81 -1.97 48.03
CA LYS A 389 11.07 -1.79 49.45
C LYS A 389 12.19 -2.72 49.91
N GLY A 390 13.21 -2.17 50.57
CA GLY A 390 14.33 -2.95 51.11
C GLY A 390 15.37 -3.43 50.10
N GLN A 391 15.23 -3.10 48.80
CA GLN A 391 16.28 -3.37 47.81
C GLN A 391 17.35 -2.27 47.85
N SER A 392 18.63 -2.67 47.99
CA SER A 392 19.77 -1.75 48.02
C SER A 392 20.07 -1.13 46.64
N GLN A 393 19.95 -1.91 45.57
CA GLN A 393 20.11 -1.47 44.20
C GLN A 393 18.80 -1.65 43.42
N LYS A 394 18.23 -0.53 42.96
CA LYS A 394 16.99 -0.51 42.18
C LYS A 394 17.31 -0.58 40.69
N PRO A 395 16.38 -1.05 39.83
CA PRO A 395 16.62 -1.07 38.39
C PRO A 395 16.67 0.34 37.78
N ASN A 396 17.42 0.50 36.68
CA ASN A 396 17.65 1.81 36.04
C ASN A 396 16.38 2.58 35.65
N TYR A 397 15.29 1.88 35.32
CA TYR A 397 14.02 2.52 35.00
C TYR A 397 13.37 3.20 36.22
N PHE A 398 13.63 2.73 37.45
CA PHE A 398 13.14 3.38 38.67
C PHE A 398 13.78 4.76 38.84
N TYR A 399 15.09 4.87 38.63
CA TYR A 399 15.78 6.17 38.66
C TYR A 399 15.28 7.08 37.52
N THR A 400 15.09 6.52 36.33
CA THR A 400 14.53 7.26 35.19
C THR A 400 13.15 7.83 35.49
N TYR A 401 12.28 7.05 36.14
CA TYR A 401 10.97 7.50 36.63
C TYR A 401 11.11 8.63 37.66
N SER A 402 11.93 8.44 38.71
CA SER A 402 12.17 9.47 39.73
C SER A 402 12.67 10.79 39.11
N ASP A 403 13.56 10.72 38.12
CA ASP A 403 14.05 11.92 37.42
C ASP A 403 12.94 12.64 36.66
N MET A 404 12.08 11.89 35.96
CA MET A 404 10.95 12.45 35.23
C MET A 404 9.95 13.08 36.19
N VAL A 405 9.65 12.44 37.32
CA VAL A 405 8.75 12.98 38.37
C VAL A 405 9.33 14.26 38.99
N LYS A 406 10.64 14.35 39.23
CA LYS A 406 11.26 15.56 39.80
C LYS A 406 11.54 16.68 38.79
N SER A 407 11.39 16.41 37.49
CA SER A 407 11.68 17.37 36.43
C SER A 407 10.79 18.62 36.55
N LYS A 408 11.41 19.80 36.37
CA LYS A 408 10.71 21.10 36.32
C LYS A 408 10.10 21.42 34.95
N GLN A 409 10.20 20.50 33.99
CA GLN A 409 9.66 20.67 32.64
C GLN A 409 8.12 20.72 32.70
N SER A 410 7.53 21.84 32.29
CA SER A 410 6.09 22.09 32.40
C SER A 410 5.28 21.29 31.39
N ASN A 411 5.82 21.07 30.19
CA ASN A 411 5.16 20.30 29.14
C ASN A 411 5.30 18.79 29.40
N PRO A 412 4.20 18.03 29.59
CA PRO A 412 4.25 16.59 29.90
C PRO A 412 4.93 15.75 28.82
N ILE A 413 4.81 16.12 27.54
CA ILE A 413 5.45 15.40 26.42
C ILE A 413 6.96 15.62 26.47
N PHE A 414 7.42 16.85 26.68
CA PHE A 414 8.85 17.14 26.78
C PHE A 414 9.45 16.53 28.05
N ARG A 415 8.67 16.49 29.15
CA ARG A 415 9.02 15.82 30.41
C ARG A 415 9.22 14.31 30.20
N CYS A 416 8.31 13.63 29.52
CA CYS A 416 8.41 12.18 29.28
C CYS A 416 9.49 11.82 28.23
N LEU A 417 9.81 12.73 27.31
CA LEU A 417 10.90 12.57 26.34
C LEU A 417 12.26 13.02 26.86
N LYS A 418 12.34 13.59 28.07
CA LYS A 418 13.56 14.24 28.62
C LYS A 418 14.19 15.19 27.59
N ALA A 419 13.35 16.02 26.95
CA ALA A 419 13.74 16.90 25.86
C ALA A 419 13.50 18.37 26.20
N THR A 420 14.22 19.24 25.50
CA THR A 420 14.04 20.70 25.50
C THR A 420 13.58 21.15 24.12
N ASP A 421 12.97 22.34 24.07
CA ASP A 421 12.38 22.94 22.86
C ASP A 421 13.36 22.93 21.68
N ASN A 422 14.62 23.29 21.93
CA ASN A 422 15.68 23.41 20.92
C ASN A 422 16.40 22.09 20.61
N LYS A 423 16.02 20.96 21.23
CA LYS A 423 16.62 19.67 20.90
C LYS A 423 16.34 19.36 19.43
N ALA A 424 17.38 19.03 18.67
CA ALA A 424 17.22 18.62 17.28
C ALA A 424 16.55 17.25 17.18
N LEU A 425 15.64 17.11 16.21
CA LEU A 425 14.95 15.88 15.84
C LEU A 425 14.87 15.84 14.32
N CYS A 426 15.59 14.92 13.67
CA CYS A 426 15.72 14.93 12.21
C CYS A 426 16.29 16.28 11.71
N ASP A 427 15.57 16.97 10.83
CA ASP A 427 15.92 18.22 10.16
C ASP A 427 15.38 19.48 10.89
N LYS A 428 14.67 19.31 12.00
CA LYS A 428 13.99 20.38 12.74
C LYS A 428 14.19 20.24 14.25
N THR A 429 13.61 21.16 15.03
CA THR A 429 13.61 21.09 16.49
C THR A 429 12.35 20.44 17.04
N TYR A 430 12.38 20.05 18.31
CA TYR A 430 11.21 19.52 19.02
C TYR A 430 10.04 20.50 19.01
N ILE A 431 10.30 21.78 19.23
CA ILE A 431 9.26 22.81 19.27
C ILE A 431 8.60 23.01 17.89
N ASP A 432 9.36 22.85 16.80
CA ASP A 432 8.79 22.91 15.43
C ASP A 432 7.74 21.81 15.21
N PHE A 433 8.05 20.58 15.63
CA PHE A 433 7.11 19.47 15.51
C PHE A 433 5.95 19.58 16.51
N PHE A 434 6.21 20.06 17.71
CA PHE A 434 5.18 20.25 18.73
C PHE A 434 4.15 21.30 18.30
N ASN A 435 4.58 22.37 17.63
CA ASN A 435 3.70 23.44 17.16
C ASN A 435 2.95 23.11 15.86
N ASP A 436 3.45 22.17 15.06
CA ASP A 436 2.79 21.71 13.82
C ASP A 436 2.52 20.20 13.86
N ASP A 437 1.32 19.86 14.34
CA ASP A 437 0.80 18.49 14.42
C ASP A 437 0.81 17.77 13.06
N ARG A 438 0.53 18.49 11.95
CA ARG A 438 0.52 17.89 10.62
C ARG A 438 1.93 17.53 10.18
N LEU A 439 2.88 18.41 10.45
CA LEU A 439 4.29 18.17 10.20
C LEU A 439 4.80 16.98 11.01
N ALA A 440 4.49 16.90 12.32
CA ALA A 440 4.88 15.77 13.16
C ALA A 440 4.33 14.44 12.63
N LYS A 441 3.03 14.38 12.32
CA LYS A 441 2.37 13.16 11.82
C LYS A 441 2.86 12.74 10.44
N LYS A 442 3.08 13.70 9.53
CA LYS A 442 3.63 13.45 8.19
C LYS A 442 5.08 12.96 8.28
N THR A 443 5.90 13.59 9.10
CA THR A 443 7.29 13.17 9.30
C THR A 443 7.36 11.79 9.95
N LEU A 444 6.50 11.51 10.94
CA LEU A 444 6.37 10.18 11.53
C LEU A 444 6.06 9.11 10.47
N SER A 445 5.07 9.35 9.61
CA SER A 445 4.73 8.44 8.51
C SER A 445 5.91 8.22 7.55
N ASN A 446 6.58 9.30 7.14
CA ASN A 446 7.74 9.20 6.25
C ASN A 446 8.90 8.42 6.89
N LYS A 447 9.22 8.69 8.16
CA LYS A 447 10.32 8.00 8.86
C LYS A 447 10.00 6.51 9.07
N CYS A 448 8.74 6.16 9.35
CA CYS A 448 8.29 4.76 9.36
C CYS A 448 8.47 4.09 7.98
N LEU A 449 8.17 4.78 6.88
CA LEU A 449 8.37 4.23 5.54
C LEU A 449 9.87 4.02 5.22
N LEU A 450 10.74 4.96 5.60
CA LEU A 450 12.19 4.81 5.45
C LEU A 450 12.74 3.67 6.31
N GLN A 451 12.24 3.50 7.53
CA GLN A 451 12.55 2.36 8.41
C GLN A 451 12.12 1.03 7.78
N PHE A 452 10.97 1.00 7.10
CA PHE A 452 10.51 -0.11 6.27
C PHE A 452 11.36 -0.30 4.99
N HIS A 453 12.18 0.66 4.57
CA HIS A 453 13.13 0.46 3.48
C HIS A 453 14.54 0.13 3.96
N GLY A 454 14.72 -0.12 5.26
CA GLY A 454 15.97 -0.59 5.86
C GLY A 454 16.79 0.48 6.59
N GLU A 455 16.33 1.73 6.65
CA GLU A 455 16.99 2.75 7.47
C GLU A 455 16.82 2.48 8.98
N LYS A 456 17.75 2.97 9.81
CA LYS A 456 17.71 2.81 11.28
C LYS A 456 17.32 4.12 11.96
N LEU A 457 16.02 4.38 12.05
CA LEU A 457 15.40 5.60 12.54
C LEU A 457 14.50 5.41 13.78
N ASN A 458 14.53 4.22 14.41
CA ASN A 458 13.71 3.84 15.57
C ASN A 458 13.62 4.90 16.68
N ALA A 459 14.74 5.56 17.02
CA ALA A 459 14.76 6.58 18.07
C ALA A 459 13.92 7.81 17.70
N ALA A 460 14.11 8.34 16.48
CA ALA A 460 13.37 9.49 15.99
C ALA A 460 11.88 9.17 15.82
N ILE A 461 11.55 7.97 15.32
CA ILE A 461 10.16 7.52 15.17
C ILE A 461 9.43 7.51 16.52
N ARG A 462 10.06 6.99 17.58
CA ARG A 462 9.45 7.02 18.92
C ARG A 462 9.25 8.43 19.42
N GLU A 463 10.24 9.31 19.27
CA GLU A 463 10.09 10.71 19.74
C GLU A 463 8.96 11.42 18.98
N LEU A 464 8.88 11.23 17.66
CA LEU A 464 7.80 11.74 16.82
C LEU A 464 6.43 11.14 17.18
N ASP A 465 6.37 9.88 17.60
CA ASP A 465 5.12 9.22 18.04
C ASP A 465 4.53 9.93 19.26
N TYR A 466 5.38 10.22 20.26
CA TYR A 466 4.97 10.94 21.47
C TYR A 466 4.61 12.39 21.18
N ILE A 467 5.32 13.07 20.27
CA ILE A 467 4.96 14.42 19.85
C ILE A 467 3.62 14.43 19.11
N SER A 468 3.34 13.41 18.29
CA SER A 468 2.15 13.37 17.43
C SER A 468 0.86 12.96 18.14
N TYR A 469 0.96 12.21 19.25
CA TYR A 469 -0.21 11.57 19.89
C TYR A 469 -0.20 11.63 21.42
N GLY A 470 0.88 12.13 22.04
CA GLY A 470 1.01 12.18 23.49
C GLY A 470 -0.03 13.08 24.16
N ASP A 471 -0.47 14.13 23.46
CA ASP A 471 -1.50 15.07 23.88
C ASP A 471 -2.84 14.39 24.19
N LEU A 472 -3.20 13.35 23.43
CA LEU A 472 -4.44 12.58 23.61
C LEU A 472 -4.47 11.76 24.92
N ILE A 473 -3.31 11.58 25.56
CA ILE A 473 -3.17 10.85 26.82
C ILE A 473 -3.14 11.81 28.01
N ILE A 474 -2.76 13.07 27.81
CA ILE A 474 -2.53 14.01 28.90
C ILE A 474 -3.79 14.16 29.76
N ASN A 475 -3.67 13.83 31.04
CA ASN A 475 -4.76 13.90 32.03
C ASN A 475 -6.07 13.20 31.59
N ASN A 476 -5.97 12.11 30.82
CA ASN A 476 -7.15 11.40 30.31
C ASN A 476 -7.94 10.74 31.45
N LYS A 477 -9.08 11.36 31.81
CA LYS A 477 -9.93 10.95 32.95
C LYS A 477 -10.41 9.50 32.89
N ASN A 478 -10.72 9.00 31.69
CA ASN A 478 -11.23 7.63 31.52
C ASN A 478 -10.15 6.59 31.79
N LEU A 479 -8.92 6.85 31.31
CA LEU A 479 -7.78 5.99 31.59
C LEU A 479 -7.41 6.02 33.09
N ILE A 480 -7.45 7.20 33.72
CA ILE A 480 -7.18 7.35 35.15
C ILE A 480 -8.24 6.63 36.01
N ALA A 481 -9.53 6.76 35.67
CA ALA A 481 -10.61 6.10 36.37
C ALA A 481 -10.48 4.57 36.29
N GLU A 482 -10.22 4.03 35.10
CA GLU A 482 -9.97 2.60 34.92
C GLU A 482 -8.72 2.14 35.68
N LEU A 483 -7.64 2.91 35.64
CA LEU A 483 -6.41 2.61 36.37
C LEU A 483 -6.63 2.55 37.90
N LYS A 484 -7.42 3.48 38.46
CA LYS A 484 -7.80 3.49 39.88
C LYS A 484 -8.67 2.30 40.27
N SER A 485 -9.48 1.79 39.35
CA SER A 485 -10.33 0.62 39.60
C SER A 485 -9.56 -0.69 39.73
N ARG A 486 -8.29 -0.70 39.30
CA ARG A 486 -7.42 -1.89 39.29
C ARG A 486 -6.56 -1.94 40.56
N ASP A 487 -6.44 -3.13 41.14
CA ASP A 487 -5.48 -3.36 42.23
C ASP A 487 -4.07 -3.58 41.65
N ILE A 488 -3.37 -2.48 41.42
CA ILE A 488 -2.00 -2.53 40.88
C ILE A 488 -1.03 -3.17 41.90
N LYS A 489 -1.36 -3.14 43.21
CA LYS A 489 -0.52 -3.70 44.27
C LYS A 489 -0.56 -5.24 44.26
N SER A 490 -1.65 -5.86 43.82
CA SER A 490 -1.75 -7.32 43.70
C SER A 490 -0.89 -7.93 42.60
N ILE A 491 -0.39 -7.13 41.64
CA ILE A 491 0.48 -7.58 40.54
C ILE A 491 1.86 -8.08 41.04
N ILE A 492 2.21 -7.78 42.29
CA ILE A 492 3.51 -8.11 42.90
C ILE A 492 3.47 -9.45 43.66
N LYS A 493 2.28 -10.04 43.86
CA LYS A 493 2.16 -11.42 44.37
C LYS A 493 2.47 -12.42 43.27
#